data_AF-A0A7S1W4J3-F1
#
_entry.id   AF-A0A7S1W4J3-F1
#
_cell.length_a   1.000
_cell.length_b   1.000
_cell.length_c   1.000
_cell.angle_alpha   90.00
_cell.angle_beta   90.00
_cell.angle_gamma   90.00
#
_symmetry.space_group_name_H-M   'P 1'
#
loop_
_entity.id
_entity.type
_entity.pdbx_description
1 polymer ?
#
loop_
_entity_poly.entity_id
_entity_poly.type
_entity_poly.pdbx_seq_one_letter_code
_entity_poly.pdbx_strand_id
1 'polypeptide(L)'
;MAGAGKALTLAGLHSSVERLQEELQALLDCLAARGLLRSETFNARLHRLRFAAAWRKHAACGGGFLSLADVQDSGALDLAVARLAGLPAALALGAAARSLRCRIATALSPVVEDFRDKVYICGGHDGQHVLGSVERFSPATGAWELQPPMAQRRYAAAAATVCGRLYVCG
;
A
#
# COMPACT_ATOMS: atom_id res chain seq x y z
N MET A 1 32.45 52.08 10.48
CA MET A 1 32.48 51.61 9.08
C MET A 1 31.79 50.25 9.03
N ALA A 2 30.49 50.23 8.75
CA ALA A 2 29.64 49.06 8.81
C ALA A 2 29.64 48.33 7.45
N GLY A 3 30.13 47.10 7.44
CA GLY A 3 30.07 46.22 6.27
C GLY A 3 28.64 45.76 6.04
N ALA A 4 27.98 46.37 5.06
CA ALA A 4 26.66 45.96 4.58
C ALA A 4 26.78 44.57 3.92
N GLY A 5 26.36 43.53 4.65
CA GLY A 5 26.13 42.21 4.09
C GLY A 5 25.15 42.33 2.93
N LYS A 6 25.61 42.00 1.72
CA LYS A 6 24.77 41.87 0.52
C LYS A 6 23.59 40.95 0.88
N ALA A 7 22.40 41.53 0.99
CA ALA A 7 21.16 40.77 1.02
C ALA A 7 21.05 40.02 -0.31
N LEU A 8 21.44 38.74 -0.31
CA LEU A 8 21.17 37.84 -1.43
C LEU A 8 19.66 37.77 -1.60
N THR A 9 19.16 38.32 -2.70
CA THR A 9 17.75 38.19 -3.07
C THR A 9 17.43 36.71 -3.31
N LEU A 10 16.26 36.25 -2.86
CA LEU A 10 15.82 34.86 -3.01
C LEU A 10 15.89 34.35 -4.46
N ALA A 11 15.75 35.26 -5.43
CA ALA A 11 15.91 34.98 -6.85
C ALA A 11 17.36 34.65 -7.23
N GLY A 12 18.35 35.38 -6.71
CA GLY A 12 19.77 35.11 -6.97
C GLY A 12 20.26 33.81 -6.31
N LEU A 13 19.63 33.42 -5.20
CA LEU A 13 19.91 32.17 -4.51
C LEU A 13 19.33 30.97 -5.28
N HIS A 14 18.10 31.09 -5.80
CA HIS A 14 17.51 30.08 -6.68
C HIS A 14 18.32 29.87 -7.96
N SER A 15 18.70 30.95 -8.66
CA SER A 15 19.49 30.83 -9.89
C SER A 15 20.87 30.19 -9.64
N SER A 16 21.44 30.41 -8.45
CA SER A 16 22.71 29.78 -8.07
C SER A 16 22.55 28.28 -7.77
N VAL A 17 21.42 27.88 -7.17
CA VAL A 17 21.09 26.48 -6.92
C VAL A 17 20.83 25.73 -8.23
N GLU A 18 20.09 26.34 -9.17
CA GLU A 18 19.83 25.77 -10.50
C GLU A 18 21.15 25.54 -11.25
N ARG A 19 22.04 26.54 -11.27
CA ARG A 19 23.36 26.40 -11.91
C ARG A 19 24.19 25.26 -11.30
N LEU A 20 24.19 25.14 -9.96
CA LEU A 20 24.89 24.04 -9.28
C LEU A 20 24.27 22.67 -9.59
N GLN A 21 22.95 22.59 -9.76
CA GLN A 21 22.27 21.35 -10.14
C GLN A 21 22.63 20.94 -11.58
N GLU A 22 22.71 21.89 -12.51
CA GLU A 22 23.13 21.65 -13.89
C GLU A 22 24.59 21.14 -13.97
N GLU A 23 25.52 21.77 -13.24
CA GLU A 23 26.92 21.34 -13.19
C GLU A 23 27.08 19.94 -12.58
N LEU A 24 26.35 19.65 -11.49
CA LEU A 24 26.37 18.33 -10.86
C LEU A 24 25.80 17.25 -11.80
N GLN A 25 24.73 17.56 -12.53
CA GLN A 25 24.12 16.64 -13.47
C GLN A 25 25.07 16.31 -14.63
N ALA A 26 25.73 17.33 -15.20
CA ALA A 26 26.71 17.14 -16.27
C ALA A 26 27.92 16.28 -15.80
N LEU A 27 28.37 16.46 -14.56
CA LEU A 27 29.44 15.64 -13.98
C LEU A 27 29.00 14.18 -13.79
N LEU A 28 27.77 13.95 -13.32
CA LEU A 28 27.22 12.60 -13.16
C LEU A 28 27.10 11.88 -14.50
N ASP A 29 26.65 12.57 -15.54
CA ASP A 29 26.52 12.01 -16.89
C ASP A 29 27.90 11.67 -17.48
N CYS A 30 28.91 12.53 -17.27
CA CYS A 30 30.29 12.25 -17.69
C CYS A 30 30.90 11.04 -16.96
N LEU A 31 30.62 10.88 -15.66
CA LEU A 31 31.13 9.78 -14.85
C LEU A 31 30.40 8.45 -15.13
N ALA A 32 29.11 8.53 -15.46
CA ALA A 32 28.31 7.39 -15.90
C ALA A 32 28.72 6.90 -17.30
N ALA A 33 28.96 7.82 -18.25
CA ALA A 33 29.43 7.50 -19.60
C ALA A 33 30.80 6.79 -19.60
N ARG A 34 31.66 7.08 -18.60
CA ARG A 34 32.94 6.39 -18.39
C ARG A 34 32.83 5.09 -17.58
N GLY A 35 31.61 4.70 -17.17
CA GLY A 35 31.34 3.47 -16.42
C GLY A 35 31.88 3.47 -14.98
N LEU A 36 32.37 4.60 -14.48
CA LEU A 36 32.95 4.73 -13.13
C LEU A 36 31.87 4.84 -12.04
N LEU A 37 30.66 5.25 -12.42
CA LEU A 37 29.51 5.41 -11.55
C LEU A 37 28.29 4.74 -12.17
N ARG A 38 27.63 3.86 -11.41
CA ARG A 38 26.31 3.35 -11.75
C ARG A 38 25.27 4.24 -11.10
N SER A 39 24.37 4.82 -11.88
CA SER A 39 23.34 5.75 -11.38
C SER A 39 22.50 5.17 -10.23
N GLU A 40 22.27 3.86 -10.25
CA GLU A 40 21.54 3.14 -9.21
C GLU A 40 22.25 3.14 -7.85
N THR A 41 23.57 2.88 -7.81
CA THR A 41 24.34 2.83 -6.56
C THR A 41 24.53 4.23 -5.98
N PHE A 42 24.68 5.24 -6.84
CA PHE A 42 24.71 6.64 -6.45
C PHE A 42 23.38 7.09 -5.83
N ASN A 43 22.25 6.85 -6.49
CA ASN A 43 20.93 7.20 -5.99
C ASN A 43 20.59 6.49 -4.68
N ALA A 44 20.94 5.20 -4.56
CA ALA A 44 20.77 4.46 -3.31
C ALA A 44 21.59 5.08 -2.16
N ARG A 45 22.83 5.52 -2.43
CA ARG A 45 23.69 6.16 -1.42
C ARG A 45 23.20 7.56 -1.05
N LEU A 46 22.75 8.34 -2.03
CA LEU A 46 22.16 9.66 -1.83
C LEU A 46 20.87 9.57 -0.99
N HIS A 47 20.01 8.59 -1.29
CA HIS A 47 18.80 8.33 -0.50
C HIS A 47 19.13 8.03 0.96
N ARG A 48 20.11 7.15 1.24
CA ARG A 48 20.55 6.85 2.62
C ARG A 48 21.03 8.10 3.36
N LEU A 49 21.81 8.96 2.70
CA LEU A 49 22.32 10.19 3.32
C LEU A 49 21.20 11.21 3.60
N ARG A 50 20.28 11.40 2.65
CA ARG A 50 19.11 12.28 2.82
C ARG A 50 18.18 11.79 3.93
N PHE A 51 17.92 10.49 3.97
CA PHE A 51 17.13 9.87 5.03
C PHE A 51 17.77 10.08 6.41
N ALA A 52 19.07 9.84 6.54
CA ALA A 52 19.80 10.07 7.79
C ALA A 52 19.82 11.56 8.21
N ALA A 53 19.82 12.49 7.26
CA ALA A 53 19.74 13.92 7.53
C ALA A 53 18.32 14.35 7.96
N ALA A 54 17.28 13.85 7.28
CA ALA A 54 15.88 14.07 7.65
C ALA A 54 15.59 13.52 9.05
N TRP A 55 16.08 12.31 9.35
CA TRP A 55 15.95 11.69 10.67
C TRP A 55 16.54 12.57 11.78
N ARG A 56 17.75 13.11 11.57
CA ARG A 56 18.39 14.04 12.52
C ARG A 56 17.61 15.35 12.69
N LYS A 57 16.92 15.83 11.65
CA LYS A 57 16.12 17.05 11.69
C LYS A 57 14.78 16.86 12.42
N HIS A 58 14.22 15.65 12.40
CA HIS A 58 12.91 15.33 12.97
C HIS A 58 12.96 14.54 14.29
N ALA A 59 14.16 14.29 14.85
CA ALA A 59 14.35 13.59 16.12
C ALA A 59 13.86 14.34 17.38
N ALA A 60 13.28 15.55 17.23
CA ALA A 60 12.87 16.42 18.34
C ALA A 60 11.36 16.42 18.61
N CYS A 61 10.61 15.38 18.22
CA CYS A 61 9.30 15.10 18.82
C CYS A 61 9.53 14.21 20.04
N GLY A 62 9.32 14.78 21.23
CA GLY A 62 9.87 14.33 22.50
C GLY A 62 9.26 13.07 23.11
N GLY A 63 10.06 12.50 24.03
CA GLY A 63 9.60 11.87 25.25
C GLY A 63 9.22 10.39 25.17
N GLY A 64 10.15 9.52 25.55
CA GLY A 64 9.92 8.10 25.75
C GLY A 64 10.27 7.28 24.52
N PHE A 65 11.21 6.36 24.67
CA PHE A 65 11.61 5.41 23.63
C PHE A 65 10.38 4.59 23.24
N LEU A 66 9.71 4.95 22.15
CA LEU A 66 9.06 3.99 21.29
C LEU A 66 10.06 3.74 20.18
N SER A 67 10.93 2.76 20.41
CA SER A 67 11.74 2.17 19.37
C SER A 67 10.84 1.86 18.17
N LEU A 68 11.39 1.94 16.96
CA LEU A 68 10.70 1.39 15.79
C LEU A 68 10.28 -0.07 16.03
N ALA A 69 11.03 -0.79 16.87
CA ALA A 69 10.68 -2.12 17.35
C ALA A 69 9.39 -2.12 18.21
N ASP A 70 9.21 -1.15 19.11
CA ASP A 70 8.03 -1.07 19.99
C ASP A 70 6.76 -0.74 19.20
N VAL A 71 6.88 0.12 18.18
CA VAL A 71 5.76 0.42 17.27
C VAL A 71 5.48 -0.78 16.34
N GLN A 72 6.52 -1.49 15.88
CA GLN A 72 6.37 -2.73 15.11
C GLN A 72 5.80 -3.89 15.95
N ASP A 73 6.07 -3.93 17.25
CA ASP A 73 5.56 -4.95 18.17
C ASP A 73 4.09 -4.75 18.52
N SER A 74 3.59 -3.51 18.44
CA SER A 74 2.19 -3.20 18.73
C SER A 74 1.18 -3.65 17.66
N GLY A 75 1.60 -4.03 16.45
CA GLY A 75 0.72 -4.42 15.34
C GLY A 75 -0.22 -3.31 14.81
N ALA A 76 -0.19 -2.13 15.43
CA ALA A 76 -1.08 -1.01 15.12
C ALA A 76 -0.82 -0.43 13.72
N LEU A 77 0.42 -0.47 13.25
CA LEU A 77 0.79 -0.04 11.90
C LEU A 77 0.20 -0.97 10.82
N ASP A 78 0.20 -2.29 11.07
CA ASP A 78 -0.28 -3.26 10.09
C ASP A 78 -1.79 -3.10 9.85
N LEU A 79 -2.56 -2.94 10.93
CA LEU A 79 -4.00 -2.70 10.88
C LEU A 79 -4.34 -1.32 10.29
N ALA A 80 -3.58 -0.28 10.63
CA ALA A 80 -3.78 1.06 10.08
C ALA A 80 -3.50 1.11 8.57
N VAL A 81 -2.43 0.48 8.11
CA VAL A 81 -2.09 0.41 6.68
C VAL A 81 -3.11 -0.44 5.93
N ALA A 82 -3.50 -1.60 6.45
CA ALA A 82 -4.52 -2.44 5.83
C ALA A 82 -5.86 -1.70 5.70
N ARG A 83 -6.24 -0.91 6.72
CA ARG A 83 -7.46 -0.08 6.71
C ARG A 83 -7.39 1.10 5.74
N LEU A 84 -6.24 1.78 5.66
CA LEU A 84 -6.11 3.02 4.89
C LEU A 84 -5.74 2.79 3.41
N ALA A 85 -4.86 1.83 3.15
CA ALA A 85 -4.28 1.59 1.82
C ALA A 85 -4.77 0.28 1.17
N GLY A 86 -5.52 -0.54 1.90
CA GLY A 86 -6.09 -1.80 1.42
C GLY A 86 -5.11 -2.97 1.45
N LEU A 87 -5.67 -4.17 1.25
CA LEU A 87 -4.93 -5.44 1.25
C LEU A 87 -3.72 -5.47 0.31
N PRO A 88 -3.78 -4.94 -0.94
CA PRO A 88 -2.65 -4.99 -1.87
C PRO A 88 -1.44 -4.20 -1.36
N ALA A 89 -1.67 -3.05 -0.72
CA ALA A 89 -0.61 -2.21 -0.17
C ALA A 89 0.03 -2.86 1.07
N ALA A 90 -0.78 -3.51 1.92
CA ALA A 90 -0.27 -4.28 3.04
C ALA A 90 0.61 -5.46 2.57
N LEU A 91 0.20 -6.18 1.52
CA LEU A 91 1.00 -7.26 0.93
C LEU A 91 2.32 -6.77 0.31
N ALA A 92 2.30 -5.62 -0.38
CA ALA A 92 3.51 -4.99 -0.92
C ALA A 92 4.51 -4.59 0.18
N LEU A 93 4.02 -4.12 1.32
CA LEU A 93 4.83 -3.84 2.52
C LEU A 93 5.45 -5.10 3.12
N GLY A 94 4.72 -6.21 3.11
CA GLY A 94 5.26 -7.52 3.49
C GLY A 94 6.40 -8.00 2.57
N ALA A 95 6.42 -7.59 1.30
CA ALA A 95 7.55 -7.89 0.42
C ALA A 95 8.80 -7.05 0.75
N ALA A 96 8.62 -5.82 1.24
CA ALA A 96 9.70 -4.90 1.56
C ALA A 96 10.37 -5.16 2.93
N ALA A 97 9.66 -5.77 3.88
CA ALA A 97 10.18 -6.03 5.22
C ALA A 97 9.72 -7.38 5.78
N ARG A 98 10.69 -8.24 6.11
CA ARG A 98 10.44 -9.63 6.55
C ARG A 98 9.75 -9.72 7.92
N SER A 99 10.02 -8.80 8.83
CA SER A 99 9.34 -8.71 10.13
C SER A 99 7.88 -8.30 9.99
N LEU A 100 7.58 -7.33 9.13
CA LEU A 100 6.24 -6.89 8.78
C LEU A 100 5.48 -7.98 8.01
N ARG A 101 6.14 -8.74 7.12
CA ARG A 101 5.54 -9.88 6.42
C ARG A 101 4.91 -10.89 7.37
N CYS A 102 5.65 -11.30 8.41
CA CYS A 102 5.15 -12.27 9.36
C CYS A 102 3.95 -11.70 10.12
N ARG A 103 4.01 -10.45 10.58
CA ARG A 103 2.92 -9.82 11.35
C ARG A 103 1.69 -9.51 10.51
N ILE A 104 1.86 -9.02 9.30
CA ILE A 104 0.78 -8.84 8.32
C ILE A 104 0.14 -10.19 8.03
N ALA A 105 0.92 -11.26 7.89
CA ALA A 105 0.35 -12.61 7.73
C ALA A 105 -0.44 -13.05 8.98
N THR A 106 0.04 -12.80 10.21
CA THR A 106 -0.71 -13.16 11.44
C THR A 106 -1.94 -12.28 11.67
N ALA A 107 -1.86 -10.99 11.35
CA ALA A 107 -2.94 -10.01 11.52
C ALA A 107 -4.00 -10.12 10.43
N LEU A 108 -3.59 -10.50 9.22
CA LEU A 108 -4.51 -10.84 8.13
C LEU A 108 -5.01 -12.27 8.23
N SER A 109 -4.37 -13.18 8.97
CA SER A 109 -4.89 -14.56 9.16
C SER A 109 -6.36 -14.58 9.59
N PRO A 110 -6.80 -13.87 10.66
CA PRO A 110 -8.22 -13.83 11.01
C PRO A 110 -9.09 -13.13 9.97
N VAL A 111 -8.56 -12.13 9.26
CA VAL A 111 -9.30 -11.41 8.19
C VAL A 111 -9.50 -12.33 6.97
N VAL A 112 -8.46 -13.03 6.56
CA VAL A 112 -8.44 -13.99 5.43
C VAL A 112 -9.21 -15.26 5.79
N GLU A 113 -9.25 -15.67 7.05
CA GLU A 113 -10.13 -16.76 7.50
C GLU A 113 -11.62 -16.41 7.39
N ASP A 114 -11.99 -15.16 7.67
CA ASP A 114 -13.36 -14.65 7.47
C ASP A 114 -13.72 -14.56 5.97
N PHE A 115 -12.70 -14.33 5.12
CA PHE A 115 -12.77 -14.34 3.65
C PHE A 115 -12.35 -15.66 3.02
N ARG A 116 -12.50 -16.81 3.70
CA ARG A 116 -12.46 -18.10 2.99
C ARG A 116 -13.48 -18.06 1.84
N ASP A 117 -13.02 -18.35 0.62
CA ASP A 117 -13.81 -18.24 -0.62
C ASP A 117 -15.13 -19.02 -0.52
N LYS A 118 -16.21 -18.34 -0.14
CA LYS A 118 -17.57 -18.90 -0.16
C LYS A 118 -18.11 -18.75 -1.57
N VAL A 119 -18.68 -19.83 -2.11
CA VAL A 119 -19.31 -19.81 -3.43
C VAL A 119 -20.77 -19.42 -3.25
N TYR A 120 -21.23 -18.44 -4.01
CA TYR A 120 -22.63 -18.03 -4.03
C TYR A 120 -23.25 -18.42 -5.36
N ILE A 121 -24.42 -19.06 -5.28
CA ILE A 121 -25.30 -19.30 -6.42
C ILE A 121 -26.50 -18.37 -6.25
N CYS A 122 -26.83 -17.58 -7.26
CA CYS A 122 -27.93 -16.62 -7.23
C CYS A 122 -28.87 -16.85 -8.42
N GLY A 123 -30.08 -17.32 -8.13
CA GLY A 123 -31.08 -17.61 -9.15
C GLY A 123 -30.76 -18.87 -9.96
N GLY A 124 -31.02 -18.82 -11.26
CA GLY A 124 -30.91 -19.97 -12.16
C GLY A 124 -32.27 -20.50 -12.62
N HIS A 125 -32.29 -21.72 -13.13
CA HIS A 125 -33.48 -22.39 -13.65
C HIS A 125 -33.44 -23.86 -13.28
N ASP A 126 -34.47 -24.36 -12.57
CA ASP A 126 -34.54 -25.76 -12.09
C ASP A 126 -35.09 -26.74 -13.15
N GLY A 127 -35.39 -26.24 -14.35
CA GLY A 127 -36.01 -26.99 -15.44
C GLY A 127 -37.50 -26.68 -15.60
N GLN A 128 -38.14 -26.06 -14.62
CA GLN A 128 -39.54 -25.67 -14.65
C GLN A 128 -39.75 -24.18 -14.37
N HIS A 129 -38.97 -23.60 -13.47
CA HIS A 129 -39.13 -22.23 -13.01
C HIS A 129 -37.78 -21.51 -12.90
N VAL A 130 -37.81 -20.21 -13.19
CA VAL A 130 -36.71 -19.31 -12.84
C VAL A 130 -36.67 -19.15 -11.32
N LEU A 131 -35.47 -19.25 -10.75
CA LEU A 131 -35.27 -19.20 -9.31
C LEU A 131 -34.91 -17.78 -8.83
N GLY A 132 -35.33 -17.48 -7.61
CA GLY A 132 -34.88 -16.30 -6.85
C GLY A 132 -34.09 -16.69 -5.61
N SER A 133 -33.83 -17.98 -5.41
CA SER A 133 -33.04 -18.48 -4.28
C SER A 133 -31.59 -18.02 -4.37
N VAL A 134 -30.98 -17.85 -3.20
CA VAL A 134 -29.54 -17.62 -3.08
C VAL A 134 -29.00 -18.69 -2.15
N GLU A 135 -27.95 -19.37 -2.58
CA GLU A 135 -27.30 -20.44 -1.83
C GLU A 135 -25.82 -20.14 -1.67
N ARG A 136 -25.28 -20.45 -0.50
CA ARG A 136 -23.88 -20.21 -0.15
C ARG A 136 -23.22 -21.53 0.23
N PHE A 137 -22.18 -21.91 -0.49
CA PHE A 137 -21.33 -23.02 -0.10
C PHE A 137 -20.22 -22.53 0.81
N SER A 138 -20.06 -23.21 1.95
CA SER A 138 -18.94 -23.02 2.87
C SER A 138 -17.97 -24.19 2.74
N PRO A 139 -16.78 -24.01 2.15
CA PRO A 139 -15.77 -25.06 2.09
C PRO A 139 -15.31 -25.55 3.47
N ALA A 140 -15.45 -24.71 4.50
CA ALA A 140 -15.08 -25.06 5.86
C ALA A 140 -16.00 -26.12 6.50
N THR A 141 -17.29 -26.10 6.14
CA THR A 141 -18.29 -27.06 6.65
C THR A 141 -18.68 -28.10 5.61
N GLY A 142 -18.28 -27.90 4.34
CA GLY A 142 -18.69 -28.75 3.22
C GLY A 142 -20.19 -28.70 2.95
N ALA A 143 -20.88 -27.67 3.45
CA ALA A 143 -22.33 -27.58 3.43
C ALA A 143 -22.82 -26.37 2.62
N TRP A 144 -24.00 -26.54 2.04
CA TRP A 144 -24.78 -25.47 1.43
C TRP A 144 -25.70 -24.84 2.46
N GLU A 145 -25.75 -23.52 2.45
CA GLU A 145 -26.59 -22.71 3.33
C GLU A 145 -27.48 -21.80 2.50
N LEU A 146 -28.78 -21.81 2.84
CA LEU A 146 -29.73 -20.86 2.26
C LEU A 146 -29.45 -19.44 2.72
N GLN A 147 -29.49 -18.50 1.79
CA GLN A 147 -29.36 -17.07 2.02
C GLN A 147 -30.68 -16.36 1.68
N PRO A 148 -30.84 -15.08 2.07
CA PRO A 148 -32.00 -14.30 1.69
C PRO A 148 -32.22 -14.31 0.17
N PRO A 149 -33.45 -14.55 -0.30
CA PRO A 149 -33.74 -14.63 -1.73
C PRO A 149 -33.60 -13.25 -2.40
N MET A 150 -33.32 -13.26 -3.71
CA MET A 150 -33.30 -12.05 -4.53
C MET A 150 -34.70 -11.42 -4.62
N ALA A 151 -34.75 -10.10 -4.73
CA ALA A 151 -36.00 -9.36 -4.92
C ALA A 151 -36.73 -9.74 -6.22
N GLN A 152 -35.99 -10.19 -7.23
CA GLN A 152 -36.52 -10.66 -8.51
C GLN A 152 -35.84 -11.98 -8.88
N ARG A 153 -36.62 -12.90 -9.45
CA ARG A 153 -36.12 -14.17 -9.97
C ARG A 153 -35.33 -13.91 -11.26
N ARG A 154 -34.15 -14.51 -11.40
CA ARG A 154 -33.25 -14.28 -12.54
C ARG A 154 -32.63 -15.58 -13.01
N TYR A 155 -32.48 -15.75 -14.32
CA TYR A 155 -31.67 -16.79 -14.95
C TYR A 155 -30.77 -16.13 -16.00
N ALA A 156 -29.63 -16.75 -16.32
CA ALA A 156 -28.62 -16.18 -17.22
C ALA A 156 -28.13 -14.77 -16.83
N ALA A 157 -28.19 -14.44 -15.53
CA ALA A 157 -27.67 -13.19 -14.99
C ALA A 157 -26.14 -13.25 -14.78
N ALA A 158 -25.50 -12.09 -14.85
CA ALA A 158 -24.10 -11.90 -14.48
C ALA A 158 -24.00 -11.50 -13.00
N ALA A 159 -22.95 -11.95 -12.31
CA ALA A 159 -22.69 -11.58 -10.92
C ALA A 159 -21.26 -11.06 -10.74
N ALA A 160 -21.10 -10.04 -9.90
CA ALA A 160 -19.80 -9.45 -9.59
C ALA A 160 -19.74 -8.97 -8.13
N THR A 161 -18.56 -9.01 -7.54
CA THR A 161 -18.30 -8.46 -6.21
C THR A 161 -17.66 -7.07 -6.31
N VAL A 162 -18.26 -6.08 -5.65
CA VAL A 162 -17.76 -4.70 -5.63
C VAL A 162 -17.81 -4.18 -4.19
N CYS A 163 -16.67 -3.74 -3.67
CA CYS A 163 -16.55 -3.22 -2.30
C CYS A 163 -17.14 -4.15 -1.22
N GLY A 164 -16.93 -5.46 -1.36
CA GLY A 164 -17.43 -6.47 -0.41
C GLY A 164 -18.93 -6.78 -0.52
N ARG A 165 -19.60 -6.32 -1.57
CA ARG A 165 -21.03 -6.59 -1.84
C ARG A 165 -21.18 -7.38 -3.15
N LEU A 166 -22.11 -8.32 -3.18
CA LEU A 166 -22.45 -9.11 -4.36
C LEU A 166 -23.57 -8.43 -5.15
N TYR A 167 -23.34 -8.19 -6.43
CA TYR A 167 -24.30 -7.61 -7.36
C TYR A 167 -24.66 -8.63 -8.42
N VAL A 168 -25.95 -8.77 -8.71
CA VAL A 168 -26.49 -9.65 -9.75
C VAL A 168 -27.26 -8.79 -10.75
N CYS A 169 -26.82 -8.81 -12.01
CA CYS A 169 -27.29 -7.94 -13.09
C CYS A 169 -27.73 -8.78 -14.29
N GLY A 170 -28.80 -8.34 -14.96
CA GLY A 170 -29.43 -9.07 -16.07
C GLY A 170 -30.84 -9.52 -15.73
#